data_AF-A0A355GWY0-F1
#
_entry.id   AF-A0A355GWY0-F1
#
_cell.length_a   1.000
_cell.length_b   1.000
_cell.length_c   1.000
_cell.angle_alpha   90.00
_cell.angle_beta   90.00
_cell.angle_gamma   90.00
#
_symmetry.space_group_name_H-M   'P 1'
#
loop_
_entity.id
_entity.type
_entity.pdbx_description
1 polymer ?
#
loop_
_entity_poly.entity_id
_entity_poly.type
_entity_poly.pdbx_seq_one_letter_code
_entity_poly.pdbx_strand_id
1 'polypeptide(L)' 'DFTHDRHRTVDDTPYGGGSGMLLKPEPVFEAVDAIRAEVDAKAESGSPSGSPHIILTCPGGTQFNQEKACELAAKEHLV' A
#
# COMPACT_ATOMS: atom_id res chain seq x y z
N ASP A 1 5.57 6.01 -11.44
CA ASP A 1 6.06 4.67 -11.79
C ASP A 1 4.93 3.74 -12.20
N PHE A 2 3.77 3.81 -11.53
CA PHE A 2 2.57 3.01 -11.83
C PHE A 2 1.43 3.83 -12.47
N THR A 3 1.78 4.81 -13.29
CA THR A 3 0.82 5.68 -13.98
C THR A 3 1.07 5.61 -15.47
N HIS A 4 -0.01 5.59 -16.25
CA HIS A 4 0.05 5.29 -17.70
C HIS A 4 -0.07 6.53 -18.59
N ASP A 5 -0.29 7.71 -17.98
CA ASP A 5 -0.42 8.98 -18.69
C ASP A 5 0.87 9.83 -18.56
N ARG A 6 1.02 10.78 -19.49
CA ARG A 6 2.20 11.67 -19.53
C ARG A 6 2.36 12.53 -18.27
N HIS A 7 1.26 12.87 -17.62
CA HIS A 7 1.22 13.77 -16.46
C HIS A 7 1.34 13.03 -15.13
N ARG A 8 1.41 11.69 -15.15
CA ARG A 8 1.54 10.82 -13.98
C ARG A 8 0.42 11.05 -12.96
N THR A 9 -0.82 11.07 -13.43
CA THR A 9 -2.00 11.32 -12.61
C THR A 9 -2.27 10.16 -11.65
N VAL A 10 -2.43 10.45 -10.36
CA VAL A 10 -2.67 9.46 -9.29
C VAL A 10 -4.04 9.58 -8.64
N ASP A 11 -4.79 10.62 -8.97
CA ASP A 11 -6.08 10.96 -8.39
C ASP A 11 -7.10 11.36 -9.47
N ASP A 12 -8.39 11.23 -9.17
CA ASP A 12 -9.50 11.61 -10.04
C ASP A 12 -10.65 12.27 -9.26
N THR A 13 -11.56 12.86 -10.01
CA THR A 13 -12.78 13.47 -9.47
C THR A 13 -13.69 12.38 -8.89
N PRO A 14 -14.25 12.57 -7.68
CA PRO A 14 -15.19 11.62 -7.12
C PRO A 14 -16.46 11.51 -7.96
N TYR A 15 -16.94 10.28 -8.13
CA TYR A 15 -18.27 10.04 -8.69
C TYR A 15 -19.35 10.71 -7.84
N GLY A 16 -20.34 11.33 -8.50
CA GLY A 16 -21.37 12.13 -7.82
C GLY A 16 -21.02 13.60 -7.62
N GLY A 17 -19.81 14.02 -8.00
CA GLY A 17 -19.34 15.40 -7.86
C GLY A 17 -18.97 15.76 -6.42
N GLY A 18 -18.75 17.05 -6.18
CA GLY A 18 -18.25 17.57 -4.90
C GLY A 18 -16.82 18.08 -4.99
N SER A 19 -16.38 18.78 -3.95
CA SER A 19 -15.01 19.30 -3.87
C SER A 19 -14.03 18.22 -3.42
N GLY A 20 -12.86 18.19 -4.03
CA GLY A 20 -11.77 17.28 -3.64
C GLY A 20 -11.50 16.22 -4.71
N MET A 21 -10.51 15.38 -4.42
CA MET A 21 -10.01 14.34 -5.31
C MET A 21 -9.93 13.02 -4.56
N LEU A 22 -10.07 11.90 -5.29
CA LEU A 22 -9.90 10.54 -4.79
C LEU A 22 -8.72 9.87 -5.48
N LEU A 23 -7.92 9.13 -4.73
CA LEU A 23 -6.85 8.32 -5.33
C LEU A 23 -7.44 7.32 -6.32
N LYS A 24 -6.78 7.22 -7.48
CA LYS A 24 -7.08 6.20 -8.47
C LYS A 24 -6.67 4.82 -7.94
N PRO A 25 -7.48 3.78 -8.15
CA PRO A 25 -7.13 2.44 -7.72
C PRO A 25 -5.90 1.92 -8.47
N GLU A 26 -5.80 2.14 -9.78
CA GLU A 26 -4.81 1.48 -10.63
C GLU A 26 -3.37 1.69 -10.16
N PRO A 27 -2.89 2.93 -9.92
CA PRO A 27 -1.51 3.14 -9.48
C PRO A 27 -1.22 2.56 -8.09
N VAL A 28 -2.22 2.51 -7.21
CA VAL A 28 -2.07 2.00 -5.83
C VAL A 28 -1.97 0.47 -5.83
N PHE A 29 -2.86 -0.21 -6.56
CA PHE A 29 -2.84 -1.67 -6.63
C PHE A 29 -1.62 -2.18 -7.41
N GLU A 30 -1.25 -1.54 -8.52
CA GLU A 30 -0.04 -1.89 -9.26
C GLU A 30 1.23 -1.76 -8.41
N ALA A 31 1.31 -0.72 -7.57
CA ALA A 31 2.43 -0.57 -6.63
C ALA A 31 2.48 -1.69 -5.59
N VAL A 32 1.33 -2.06 -5.02
CA VAL A 32 1.21 -3.15 -4.05
C VAL A 32 1.59 -4.50 -4.67
N ASP A 33 1.15 -4.76 -5.90
CA ASP A 33 1.45 -6.00 -6.61
C ASP A 33 2.93 -6.09 -6.99
N ALA A 34 3.56 -4.98 -7.36
CA ALA A 34 5.01 -4.93 -7.58
C ALA A 34 5.80 -5.28 -6.30
N ILE A 35 5.39 -4.75 -5.14
CA ILE A 35 6.03 -5.07 -3.85
C ILE A 35 5.87 -6.55 -3.51
N ARG A 36 4.69 -7.13 -3.74
CA ARG A 36 4.47 -8.57 -3.53
C ARG A 36 5.37 -9.42 -4.42
N ALA A 37 5.49 -9.08 -5.70
CA ALA A 37 6.37 -9.78 -6.63
C ALA A 37 7.85 -9.71 -6.20
N GLU A 38 8.29 -8.56 -5.67
CA GLU A 38 9.66 -8.42 -5.13
C GLU A 38 9.90 -9.29 -3.89
N VAL A 39 8.90 -9.42 -3.02
CA VAL A 39 8.96 -10.28 -1.84
C VAL A 39 9.03 -11.75 -2.25
N ASP A 40 8.17 -12.17 -3.19
CA ASP A 40 8.15 -13.55 -3.70
C ASP A 40 9.48 -13.92 -4.37
N ALA A 41 10.05 -13.03 -5.19
CA ALA A 41 11.35 -13.24 -5.82
C ALA A 41 12.50 -13.39 -4.79
N LYS A 42 12.43 -12.68 -3.66
CA LYS A 42 13.41 -12.81 -2.56
C LYS A 42 13.23 -14.11 -1.78
N ALA A 43 12.00 -14.62 -1.66
CA ALA A 43 11.71 -15.90 -1.01
C ALA A 43 12.41 -17.07 -1.73
N GLU A 44 12.42 -17.08 -3.06
CA GLU A 44 13.10 -18.10 -3.86
C GLU A 44 14.63 -18.10 -3.68
N SER A 45 15.22 -16.96 -3.31
CA SER A 45 16.64 -16.80 -3.06
C SER A 45 17.12 -17.26 -1.66
N GLY A 46 16.23 -17.84 -0.85
CA GLY A 46 16.57 -18.42 0.46
C GLY A 46 16.43 -17.48 1.65
N SER A 47 15.81 -16.30 1.46
CA SER A 47 15.42 -15.43 2.57
C SER A 47 13.98 -15.76 3.01
N PRO A 48 13.67 -15.82 4.32
CA PRO A 48 12.30 -15.98 4.77
C PRO A 48 11.52 -14.73 4.33
N SER A 49 10.54 -14.91 3.46
CA SER A 49 9.67 -13.82 2.99
C SER A 49 8.23 -14.25 3.14
N GLY A 50 7.65 -13.92 4.30
CA GLY A 50 6.20 -13.93 4.46
C GLY A 50 5.55 -12.80 3.64
N SER A 51 4.25 -12.94 3.35
CA SER A 51 3.47 -11.89 2.68
C SER A 51 3.59 -10.55 3.45
N PRO A 52 3.87 -9.41 2.78
CA PRO A 52 4.03 -8.13 3.45
C PRO A 52 2.75 -7.70 4.16
N HIS A 53 2.89 -7.08 5.34
CA HIS A 53 1.78 -6.52 6.09
C HIS A 53 1.51 -5.09 5.61
N ILE A 54 0.43 -4.90 4.85
CA ILE A 54 0.07 -3.62 4.23
C ILE A 54 -0.80 -2.79 5.17
N ILE A 55 -0.40 -1.54 5.43
CA ILE A 55 -1.08 -0.61 6.33
C ILE A 55 -1.61 0.59 5.53
N LEU A 56 -2.94 0.73 5.49
CA LEU A 56 -3.56 1.95 4.96
C LEU A 56 -3.81 2.95 6.09
N THR A 57 -3.07 4.06 6.10
CA THR A 57 -3.26 5.13 7.08
C THR A 57 -4.53 5.92 6.78
N CYS A 58 -5.57 5.73 7.57
CA CYS A 58 -6.86 6.38 7.41
C CYS A 58 -7.38 6.89 8.75
N PRO A 59 -8.00 8.09 8.82
CA PRO A 59 -8.61 8.59 10.05
C PRO A 59 -9.76 7.69 10.56
N GLY A 60 -10.41 6.93 9.68
CA GLY A 60 -11.43 5.93 10.06
C GLY A 60 -10.86 4.58 10.53
N GLY A 61 -9.53 4.43 10.56
CA GLY A 61 -8.86 3.20 11.00
C GLY A 61 -8.74 3.07 12.52
N THR A 62 -8.10 1.98 12.97
CA THR A 62 -7.78 1.80 14.39
C THR A 62 -6.74 2.82 14.83
N GLN A 63 -6.96 3.47 15.97
CA GLN A 63 -6.01 4.45 16.52
C GLN A 63 -4.66 3.77 16.83
N PHE A 64 -3.58 4.39 16.35
CA PHE A 64 -2.23 3.94 16.66
C PHE A 64 -1.86 4.26 18.11
N ASN A 65 -1.43 3.25 18.86
CA ASN A 65 -1.02 3.34 20.26
C ASN A 65 0.19 2.43 20.51
N GLN A 66 0.73 2.43 21.74
CA GLN A 66 1.93 1.66 22.08
C GLN A 66 1.74 0.14 21.91
N GLU A 67 0.54 -0.38 22.18
CA GLU A 67 0.21 -1.79 21.99
C GLU A 67 0.27 -2.18 20.50
N LYS A 68 -0.35 -1.38 19.64
CA LYS A 68 -0.30 -1.56 18.19
C LYS A 68 1.13 -1.44 17.67
N ALA A 69 1.95 -0.55 18.23
CA ALA A 69 3.37 -0.45 17.88
C ALA A 69 4.12 -1.74 18.18
N CYS A 70 3.90 -2.36 19.35
CA CYS A 70 4.49 -3.66 19.69
C CYS A 70 4.01 -4.78 18.74
N GLU A 71 2.73 -4.79 18.39
CA GLU A 71 2.17 -5.75 17.41
C GLU A 71 2.82 -5.61 16.03
N LEU A 72 2.97 -4.39 15.54
CA LEU A 72 3.56 -4.12 14.23
C LEU A 72 5.07 -4.42 14.21
N ALA A 73 5.78 -4.19 15.32
CA ALA A 73 7.20 -4.50 15.46
C ALA A 73 7.51 -6.01 15.35
N ALA A 74 6.52 -6.89 15.60
CA ALA A 74 6.66 -8.33 15.44
C ALA A 74 6.46 -8.82 13.99
N LYS A 75 6.05 -7.94 13.07
CA LYS A 75 5.89 -8.28 11.64
C LYS A 75 7.25 -8.25 10.94
N GLU A 76 7.48 -9.22 10.06
CA GLU A 76 8.74 -9.34 9.31
C GLU A 76 8.92 -8.22 8.28
N HIS A 77 7.82 -7.78 7.68
CA HIS A 77 7.82 -6.77 6.62
C HIS A 77 6.54 -5.93 6.67
N LEU A 78 6.69 -4.61 6.81
CA LEU A 78 5.60 -3.64 6.83
C LEU A 78 5.66 -2.78 5.57
N VAL A 79 4.50 -2.50 4.98
CA VAL A 79 4.31 -1.62 3.79
C VAL A 79 3.24 -0.58 4.09
#